data_AF-A0A4U8T4P0-F1
#
_entry.id   AF-A0A4U8T4P0-F1
#
_cell.length_a   1.000
_cell.length_b   1.000
_cell.length_c   1.000
_cell.angle_alpha   90.00
_cell.angle_beta   90.00
_cell.angle_gamma   90.00
#
_symmetry.space_group_name_H-M   'P 1'
#
loop_
_entity.id
_entity.type
_entity.pdbx_description
1 polymer ?
#
loop_
_entity_poly.entity_id
_entity_poly.type
_entity_poly.pdbx_seq_one_letter_code
_entity_poly.pdbx_strand_id
1 'polypeptide(L)'
;MIRKAKTYCRGGKIYIDARLECGRKRFSSGLEWNDENLFKIKNEMEHFIYKALRGDIVLPKVCEYNFGSLGAQFLEKCNKNLKASTLEAYRSQIKNLQAFFKKDVRLISMRDFERFFEQ
;
A
#
# COMPACT_ATOMS: atom_id res chain seq x y z
N MET A 1 -10.19 -3.37 -1.29
CA MET A 1 -10.18 -2.01 -0.70
C MET A 1 -10.74 -1.99 0.73
N ILE A 2 -10.25 -1.12 1.61
CA ILE A 2 -10.80 -0.92 2.98
C ILE A 2 -12.02 0.00 2.89
N ARG A 3 -13.20 -0.46 3.34
CA ARG A 3 -14.45 0.33 3.31
C ARG A 3 -14.67 1.12 4.59
N LYS A 4 -14.30 0.52 5.73
CA LYS A 4 -14.42 1.14 7.06
C LYS A 4 -13.47 0.44 8.02
N ALA A 5 -12.82 1.20 8.89
CA ALA A 5 -12.00 0.67 9.97
C ALA A 5 -12.28 1.41 11.27
N LYS A 6 -12.21 0.70 12.40
CA LYS A 6 -12.32 1.28 13.74
C LYS A 6 -11.43 0.52 14.73
N THR A 7 -11.01 1.18 15.79
CA THR A 7 -10.32 0.55 16.91
C THR A 7 -11.27 0.21 18.04
N TYR A 8 -10.89 -0.79 18.84
CA TYR A 8 -11.57 -1.14 20.10
C TYR A 8 -10.59 -1.77 21.09
N CYS A 9 -10.89 -1.68 22.38
CA CYS A 9 -10.07 -2.25 23.45
C CYS A 9 -10.52 -3.68 23.76
N ARG A 10 -9.57 -4.60 23.97
CA ARG A 10 -9.85 -5.91 24.56
C ARG A 10 -8.64 -6.40 25.33
N GLY A 11 -8.80 -6.59 26.65
CA GLY A 11 -7.72 -7.06 27.53
C GLY A 11 -6.52 -6.11 27.55
N GLY A 12 -6.76 -4.80 27.65
CA GLY A 12 -5.70 -3.78 27.66
C GLY A 12 -5.11 -3.46 26.28
N LYS A 13 -5.34 -4.28 25.26
CA LYS A 13 -4.73 -4.10 23.93
C LYS A 13 -5.68 -3.45 22.93
N ILE A 14 -5.10 -2.74 21.97
CA ILE A 14 -5.84 -2.16 20.85
C ILE A 14 -6.05 -3.22 19.77
N TYR A 15 -7.30 -3.35 19.33
CA TYR A 15 -7.69 -4.18 18.20
C TYR A 15 -8.25 -3.30 17.10
N ILE A 16 -8.09 -3.74 15.85
CA ILE A 16 -8.63 -3.09 14.67
C ILE A 16 -9.71 -3.99 14.08
N ASP A 17 -10.87 -3.39 13.79
CA ASP A 17 -12.01 -4.01 13.13
C ASP A 17 -12.21 -3.34 11.77
N ALA A 18 -11.85 -4.06 10.71
CA ALA A 18 -11.87 -3.58 9.34
C ALA A 18 -12.94 -4.30 8.51
N ARG A 19 -13.77 -3.55 7.81
CA ARG A 19 -14.63 -4.04 6.73
C ARG A 19 -13.91 -3.85 5.41
N LEU A 20 -13.60 -4.96 4.76
CA LEU A 20 -12.95 -5.04 3.46
C LEU A 20 -13.97 -5.55 2.44
N GLU A 21 -13.62 -5.52 1.15
CA GLU A 21 -14.45 -6.15 0.11
C GLU A 21 -14.56 -7.66 0.28
N CYS A 22 -13.51 -8.33 0.79
CA CYS A 22 -13.52 -9.76 1.08
C CYS A 22 -14.21 -10.13 2.41
N GLY A 23 -14.85 -9.16 3.08
CA GLY A 23 -15.56 -9.36 4.34
C GLY A 23 -14.96 -8.61 5.53
N ARG A 24 -15.40 -8.98 6.74
CA ARG A 24 -14.97 -8.33 7.99
C ARG A 24 -13.79 -9.08 8.58
N LYS A 25 -12.74 -8.35 8.95
CA LYS A 25 -11.55 -8.89 9.61
C LYS A 25 -11.26 -8.11 10.88
N ARG A 26 -10.87 -8.84 11.94
CA ARG A 26 -10.46 -8.28 13.22
C ARG A 26 -9.10 -8.85 13.60
N PHE A 27 -8.21 -8.00 14.07
CA PHE A 27 -6.87 -8.42 14.47
C PHE A 27 -6.34 -7.48 15.56
N SER A 28 -5.40 -7.99 16.34
CA SER A 28 -4.69 -7.21 17.37
C SER A 28 -3.64 -6.33 16.70
N SER A 29 -3.49 -5.08 17.15
CA SER A 29 -2.37 -4.24 16.72
C SER A 29 -1.05 -4.59 17.45
N GLY A 30 -1.14 -5.37 18.54
CA GLY A 30 -0.01 -5.64 19.44
C GLY A 30 0.33 -4.50 20.39
N LEU A 31 -0.38 -3.36 20.33
CA LEU A 31 -0.15 -2.19 21.16
C LEU A 31 -1.13 -2.11 22.34
N GLU A 32 -0.67 -1.55 23.45
CA GLU A 32 -1.48 -1.25 24.63
C GLU A 32 -2.42 -0.07 24.40
N TRP A 33 -3.57 -0.09 25.05
CA TRP A 33 -4.62 0.92 24.97
C TRP A 33 -4.25 2.17 25.77
N ASN A 34 -3.61 3.11 25.09
CA ASN A 34 -3.31 4.46 25.59
C ASN A 34 -3.46 5.49 24.46
N ASP A 35 -3.50 6.77 24.82
CA ASP A 35 -3.79 7.86 23.88
C ASP A 35 -2.74 7.99 22.77
N GLU A 36 -1.46 7.79 23.11
CA GLU A 36 -0.35 7.85 22.16
C GLU A 36 -0.46 6.76 21.08
N ASN A 37 -0.68 5.51 21.50
CA ASN A 37 -0.84 4.38 20.60
C ASN A 37 -2.13 4.46 19.78
N LEU A 38 -3.21 4.99 20.37
CA LEU A 38 -4.46 5.24 19.66
C LEU A 38 -4.29 6.28 18.56
N PHE A 39 -3.56 7.36 18.85
CA PHE A 39 -3.23 8.39 17.86
C PHE A 39 -2.39 7.80 16.72
N LYS A 40 -1.36 7.01 17.05
CA LYS A 40 -0.53 6.30 16.07
C LYS A 40 -1.37 5.40 15.16
N ILE A 41 -2.24 4.56 15.73
CA ILE A 41 -3.09 3.67 14.92
C ILE A 41 -4.09 4.44 14.07
N LYS A 42 -4.62 5.58 14.55
CA LYS A 42 -5.52 6.41 13.73
C LYS A 42 -4.83 6.95 12.48
N ASN A 43 -3.58 7.40 12.60
CA ASN A 43 -2.81 7.93 11.47
C ASN A 43 -2.32 6.84 10.51
N GLU A 44 -2.01 5.64 11.03
CA GLU A 44 -1.40 4.55 10.26
C GLU A 44 -2.34 3.34 10.09
N MET A 45 -3.64 3.51 10.26
CA MET A 45 -4.63 2.42 10.33
C MET A 45 -4.53 1.44 9.16
N GLU A 46 -4.39 1.97 7.95
CA GLU A 46 -4.29 1.16 6.73
C GLU A 46 -3.01 0.31 6.73
N HIS A 47 -1.90 0.86 7.20
CA HIS A 47 -0.63 0.13 7.30
C HIS A 47 -0.79 -1.08 8.23
N PHE A 48 -1.41 -0.90 9.40
CA PHE A 48 -1.68 -2.01 10.32
C PHE A 48 -2.61 -3.06 9.70
N ILE A 49 -3.65 -2.64 8.97
CA ILE A 49 -4.54 -3.57 8.24
C ILE A 49 -3.77 -4.38 7.20
N TYR A 50 -2.96 -3.73 6.37
CA TYR A 50 -2.20 -4.43 5.35
C TYR A 50 -1.15 -5.37 5.93
N LYS A 51 -0.46 -4.95 7.00
CA LYS A 51 0.48 -5.80 7.74
C LYS A 51 -0.20 -7.07 8.26
N ALA A 52 -1.37 -6.92 8.90
CA ALA A 52 -2.11 -8.07 9.43
C ALA A 52 -2.66 -9.02 8.34
N LEU A 53 -3.01 -8.49 7.16
CA LEU A 53 -3.52 -9.31 6.05
C LEU A 53 -2.42 -10.06 5.29
N ARG A 54 -1.21 -9.49 5.20
CA ARG A 54 -0.10 -10.03 4.40
C ARG A 54 0.95 -10.80 5.22
N GLY A 55 0.90 -10.73 6.55
CA GLY A 55 1.93 -11.26 7.44
C GLY A 55 3.16 -10.33 7.55
N ASP A 56 4.13 -10.69 8.40
CA ASP A 56 5.43 -10.00 8.56
C ASP A 56 6.34 -10.21 7.33
N ILE A 57 5.85 -9.89 6.14
CA ILE A 57 6.76 -9.46 5.10
C ILE A 57 7.25 -8.10 5.59
N VAL A 58 8.44 -8.07 6.20
CA VAL A 58 9.24 -6.86 6.36
C VAL A 58 9.49 -6.37 4.95
N LEU A 59 8.50 -5.66 4.41
CA LEU A 59 8.69 -4.89 3.22
C LEU A 59 9.76 -3.87 3.61
N PRO A 60 10.86 -3.74 2.84
CA PRO A 60 11.79 -2.66 3.07
C PRO A 60 10.98 -1.37 3.24
N LYS A 61 11.47 -0.46 4.08
CA LYS A 61 10.85 0.83 4.39
C LYS A 61 10.83 1.68 3.12
N VAL A 62 10.04 1.27 2.13
CA VAL A 62 9.68 2.03 0.95
C VAL A 62 8.71 3.05 1.49
N CYS A 63 9.25 4.21 1.88
CA CYS A 63 8.47 5.32 2.39
C CYS A 63 7.40 5.78 1.39
N GLU A 64 7.50 5.37 0.12
CA GLU A 64 6.54 5.72 -0.93
C GLU A 64 6.37 4.56 -1.91
N TYR A 65 5.28 3.77 -1.80
CA TYR A 65 4.94 2.79 -2.85
C TYR A 65 4.31 3.53 -4.02
N ASN A 66 5.09 4.34 -4.74
CA ASN A 66 4.65 5.02 -5.96
C ASN A 66 5.27 4.31 -7.19
N PHE A 67 4.75 4.60 -8.38
CA PHE A 67 5.26 3.98 -9.61
C PHE A 67 6.73 4.34 -9.91
N GLY A 68 7.21 5.50 -9.44
CA GLY A 68 8.60 5.90 -9.63
C GLY A 68 9.56 4.98 -8.87
N SER A 69 9.34 4.81 -7.56
CA SER A 69 10.19 3.98 -6.70
C SER A 69 10.12 2.50 -7.06
N LEU A 70 8.91 1.99 -7.31
CA LEU A 70 8.70 0.59 -7.72
C LEU A 70 9.22 0.31 -9.13
N GLY A 71 9.02 1.26 -10.05
CA GLY A 71 9.51 1.17 -11.41
C GLY A 71 11.03 1.17 -11.50
N ALA A 72 11.71 1.99 -10.69
CA ALA A 72 13.17 2.01 -10.61
C ALA A 72 13.72 0.64 -10.14
N GLN A 73 13.14 0.05 -9.09
CA GLN A 73 13.53 -1.29 -8.60
C GLN A 73 13.28 -2.38 -9.64
N PHE A 74 12.17 -2.30 -10.39
CA PHE A 74 11.89 -3.21 -11.48
C PHE A 74 12.95 -3.12 -12.60
N LEU A 75 13.25 -1.90 -13.04
CA LEU A 75 14.22 -1.67 -14.10
C LEU A 75 15.63 -2.12 -13.70
N GLU A 76 16.04 -1.90 -12.46
CA GLU A 76 17.34 -2.36 -11.94
C GLU A 76 17.47 -3.89 -12.04
N LYS A 77 16.41 -4.63 -11.67
CA LYS A 77 16.36 -6.09 -11.79
C LYS A 77 16.38 -6.56 -13.24
N CYS A 78 15.69 -5.86 -14.13
CA CYS A 78 15.58 -6.23 -15.54
C CYS A 78 16.78 -5.79 -16.40
N ASN A 79 17.61 -4.87 -15.91
CA ASN A 79 18.71 -4.26 -16.67
C ASN A 79 19.72 -5.28 -17.24
N LYS A 80 19.87 -6.44 -16.58
CA LYS A 80 20.78 -7.51 -17.05
C LYS A 80 20.20 -8.41 -18.15
N ASN A 81 18.88 -8.40 -18.35
CA ASN A 81 18.18 -9.42 -19.14
C ASN A 81 17.41 -8.86 -20.34
N LEU A 82 17.37 -7.54 -20.53
CA LEU A 82 16.57 -6.90 -21.57
C LEU A 82 17.42 -6.04 -22.50
N LYS A 83 16.97 -5.92 -23.75
CA LYS A 83 17.55 -4.99 -24.73
C LYS A 83 17.36 -3.54 -24.27
N ALA A 84 18.32 -2.69 -24.61
CA ALA A 84 18.31 -1.27 -24.24
C ALA A 84 17.03 -0.54 -24.73
N SER A 85 16.56 -0.83 -25.94
CA SER A 85 15.32 -0.26 -26.49
C SER A 85 14.07 -0.65 -25.68
N THR A 86 14.03 -1.88 -25.16
CA THR A 86 12.95 -2.35 -24.29
C THR A 86 13.00 -1.64 -22.93
N LEU A 87 14.19 -1.45 -22.37
CA LEU A 87 14.37 -0.72 -21.11
C LEU A 87 13.95 0.75 -21.24
N GLU A 88 14.25 1.39 -22.37
CA GLU A 88 13.76 2.74 -22.66
C GLU A 88 12.24 2.82 -22.76
N ALA A 89 11.61 1.87 -23.47
CA ALA A 89 10.16 1.80 -23.55
C ALA A 89 9.53 1.68 -22.15
N TYR A 90 10.09 0.82 -21.29
CA TYR A 90 9.61 0.67 -19.92
C TYR A 90 9.84 1.91 -19.06
N ARG A 91 10.98 2.60 -19.19
CA ARG A 91 11.22 3.90 -18.52
C ARG A 91 10.16 4.92 -18.91
N SER A 92 9.83 5.02 -20.20
CA SER A 92 8.80 5.92 -20.70
C SER A 92 7.42 5.59 -20.11
N GLN A 93 7.04 4.31 -20.10
CA GLN A 93 5.76 3.87 -19.53
C GLN A 93 5.67 4.12 -18.01
N ILE A 94 6.74 3.85 -17.27
CA ILE A 94 6.80 4.14 -15.82
C ILE A 94 6.63 5.64 -15.56
N LYS A 95 7.24 6.51 -16.39
CA LYS A 95 7.09 7.96 -16.27
C LYS A 95 5.65 8.40 -16.51
N ASN A 96 4.96 7.83 -17.49
CA ASN A 96 3.53 8.09 -17.74
C ASN A 96 2.66 7.67 -16.55
N LEU A 97 2.89 6.47 -16.01
CA LEU A 97 2.19 5.98 -14.82
C LEU A 97 2.44 6.88 -13.60
N GLN A 98 3.68 7.33 -13.38
CA GLN A 98 4.03 8.22 -12.29
C GLN A 98 3.38 9.61 -12.44
N ALA A 99 3.29 10.13 -13.67
CA ALA A 99 2.66 11.42 -13.93
C ALA A 99 1.16 11.40 -13.62
N PHE A 100 0.48 10.30 -13.97
CA PHE A 100 -0.95 10.14 -13.74
C PHE A 100 -1.29 9.75 -12.29
N PHE A 101 -0.62 8.73 -11.75
CA PHE A 101 -0.89 8.21 -10.41
C PHE A 101 0.04 8.85 -9.37
N LYS A 102 -0.40 9.97 -8.80
CA LYS A 102 0.32 10.70 -7.73
C LYS A 102 0.16 10.11 -6.32
N LYS A 103 -0.56 9.00 -6.19
CA LYS A 103 -0.87 8.32 -4.92
C LYS A 103 -0.10 7.01 -4.79
N ASP A 104 -0.05 6.49 -3.57
CA ASP A 104 0.45 5.15 -3.31
C ASP A 104 -0.29 4.11 -4.16
N VAL A 105 0.44 3.21 -4.81
CA VAL A 105 -0.07 2.20 -5.73
C VAL A 105 -1.12 1.30 -5.06
N ARG A 106 -1.03 1.11 -3.74
CA ARG A 106 -2.00 0.32 -2.96
C ARG A 106 -3.36 1.01 -2.80
N LEU A 107 -3.43 2.31 -3.05
CA LEU A 107 -4.64 3.14 -2.95
C LEU A 107 -5.28 3.40 -4.32
N ILE A 108 -4.71 2.86 -5.38
CA ILE A 108 -5.27 2.95 -6.73
C ILE A 108 -6.44 1.98 -6.84
N SER A 109 -7.61 2.53 -7.13
CA SER A 109 -8.84 1.78 -7.37
C SER A 109 -8.94 1.36 -8.84
N MET A 110 -9.82 0.39 -9.14
CA MET A 110 -10.15 0.04 -10.53
C MET A 110 -10.66 1.25 -11.33
N ARG A 111 -11.44 2.15 -10.70
CA ARG A 111 -11.91 3.38 -11.34
C ARG A 111 -10.79 4.33 -11.73
N ASP A 112 -9.72 4.37 -10.94
CA ASP A 112 -8.55 5.17 -11.28
C ASP A 112 -7.82 4.58 -12.50
N PHE A 113 -7.80 3.25 -12.64
CA PHE A 113 -7.27 2.58 -13.81
C PHE A 113 -8.14 2.80 -15.06
N GLU A 114 -9.47 2.72 -14.95
CA GLU A 114 -10.38 3.01 -16.06
C GLU A 114 -10.11 4.42 -16.63
N ARG A 115 -10.01 5.44 -15.75
CA ARG A 115 -9.65 6.81 -16.14
C ARG A 115 -8.28 6.94 -16.79
N PHE A 116 -7.35 6.04 -16.50
CA PHE A 116 -6.03 6.03 -17.15
C PHE A 116 -6.13 5.61 -18.61
N PHE A 117 -6.99 4.64 -18.92
CA PHE A 117 -7.19 4.12 -20.29
C PHE A 117 -8.15 4.96 -21.14
N GLU A 118 -8.92 5.85 -20.54
CA GLU A 118 -9.82 6.79 -21.22
C GLU A 118 -9.13 8.09 -21.69
N GLN A 119 -7.82 8.24 -21.46
CA GLN A 119 -6.99 9.34 -21.98
C GLN A 119 -6.49 9.07 -23.39
#